data_AF-K2QNY0-F1
#
_entry.id   AF-K2QNY0-F1
#
_cell.length_a   1.000
_cell.length_b   1.000
_cell.length_c   1.000
_cell.angle_alpha   90.00
_cell.angle_beta   90.00
_cell.angle_gamma   90.00
#
_symmetry.space_group_name_H-M   'P 1'
#
loop_
_entity.id
_entity.type
_entity.pdbx_description
1 polymer ?
#
loop_
_entity_poly.entity_id
_entity_poly.type
_entity_poly.pdbx_seq_one_letter_code
_entity_poly.pdbx_strand_id
1 'polypeptide(L)'
;MATSTLYKHATIITVNKNRDIILDGAILVTGPRIALIDKTSVVLAHLDLPKDVHTVDLSGKIVIPGLINTHCHTVQSLLRGLAEDLWLHPWMCDAIWPLEASYQGDDGYHAARLTIAELLKGGTTCFLEAMLTHRAGFDNVARAVGESGVRACLVHTYTQMPLPLSLPVEFTH
;
A
#
# COMPACT_ATOMS: atom_id res chain seq x y z
N MET A 1 19.12 -12.07 18.35
CA MET A 1 19.77 -10.83 17.87
C MET A 1 18.93 -10.26 16.75
N ALA A 2 18.76 -8.94 16.65
CA ALA A 2 18.02 -8.35 15.54
C ALA A 2 18.75 -8.62 14.22
N THR A 3 18.06 -9.17 13.23
CA THR A 3 18.60 -9.39 11.89
C THR A 3 18.97 -8.06 11.27
N SER A 4 20.19 -7.97 10.73
CA SER A 4 20.70 -6.77 10.07
C SER A 4 20.95 -7.05 8.59
N THR A 5 20.64 -6.09 7.72
CA THR A 5 20.92 -6.17 6.28
C THR A 5 21.53 -4.86 5.80
N LEU A 6 22.60 -4.95 5.02
CA LEU A 6 23.29 -3.83 4.41
C LEU A 6 23.02 -3.82 2.90
N TYR A 7 22.34 -2.78 2.43
CA TYR A 7 22.16 -2.51 1.01
C TYR A 7 23.24 -1.52 0.57
N LYS A 8 24.01 -1.79 -0.49
CA LYS A 8 25.18 -0.97 -0.87
C LYS A 8 25.22 -0.62 -2.35
N HIS A 9 26.00 0.41 -2.69
CA HIS A 9 26.24 0.87 -4.07
C HIS A 9 25.00 1.38 -4.83
N ALA A 10 23.98 1.85 -4.12
CA ALA A 10 22.80 2.45 -4.73
C ALA A 10 22.98 3.94 -5.00
N THR A 11 22.19 4.50 -5.92
CA THR A 11 21.85 5.93 -5.86
C THR A 11 20.67 6.11 -4.91
N ILE A 12 20.87 6.78 -3.78
CA ILE A 12 19.84 6.95 -2.76
C ILE A 12 19.25 8.36 -2.84
N ILE A 13 17.95 8.45 -3.11
CA ILE A 13 17.19 9.69 -3.03
C ILE A 13 16.53 9.72 -1.65
N THR A 14 17.08 10.51 -0.73
CA THR A 14 16.73 10.41 0.70
C THR A 14 15.36 10.99 1.04
N VAL A 15 14.95 12.05 0.32
CA VAL A 15 13.79 12.90 0.67
C VAL A 15 13.90 13.44 2.11
N ASN A 16 15.11 13.55 2.65
CA ASN A 16 15.33 14.19 3.95
C ASN A 16 15.10 15.71 3.84
N LYS A 17 15.24 16.44 4.96
CA LYS A 17 15.03 17.90 5.01
C LYS A 17 15.87 18.67 3.96
N ASN A 18 17.06 18.19 3.64
CA ASN A 18 18.00 18.81 2.71
C ASN A 18 17.82 18.32 1.27
N ARG A 19 16.99 17.28 1.05
CA ARG A 19 16.79 16.59 -0.23
C ARG A 19 18.09 16.01 -0.79
N ASP A 20 18.91 15.46 0.08
CA ASP A 20 20.21 14.89 -0.31
C ASP A 20 20.03 13.71 -1.28
N ILE A 21 20.91 13.66 -2.28
CA ILE A 21 21.07 12.53 -3.19
C ILE A 21 22.47 11.94 -2.95
N ILE A 22 22.51 10.71 -2.48
CA ILE A 22 23.76 10.02 -2.17
C ILE A 22 24.08 9.07 -3.33
N LEU A 23 25.01 9.48 -4.18
CA LEU A 23 25.60 8.60 -5.20
C LEU A 23 26.51 7.56 -4.52
N ASP A 24 26.48 6.30 -4.95
CA ASP A 24 27.21 5.20 -4.29
C ASP A 24 26.96 5.19 -2.77
N GLY A 25 25.68 5.15 -2.40
CA GLY A 25 25.21 5.11 -1.03
C GLY A 25 24.92 3.70 -0.53
N ALA A 26 24.92 3.56 0.79
CA ALA A 26 24.52 2.36 1.49
C ALA A 26 23.49 2.66 2.59
N ILE A 27 22.64 1.67 2.86
CA ILE A 27 21.61 1.68 3.90
C ILE A 27 21.81 0.46 4.79
N LEU A 28 22.10 0.69 6.07
CA LEU A 28 22.08 -0.36 7.08
C LEU A 28 20.69 -0.40 7.72
N VAL A 29 20.04 -1.56 7.66
CA VAL A 29 18.75 -1.82 8.30
C VAL A 29 18.95 -2.83 9.42
N THR A 30 18.49 -2.50 10.62
CA THR A 30 18.54 -3.38 11.80
C THR A 30 17.13 -3.57 12.33
N GLY A 31 16.61 -4.80 12.23
CA GLY A 31 15.19 -5.05 12.48
C GLY A 31 14.29 -4.20 11.56
N PRO A 32 13.29 -3.47 12.09
CA PRO A 32 12.38 -2.65 11.27
C PRO A 32 12.88 -1.20 11.06
N ARG A 33 14.12 -0.87 11.46
CA ARG A 33 14.61 0.52 11.48
C ARG A 33 15.82 0.67 10.57
N ILE A 34 15.89 1.82 9.91
CA ILE A 34 17.11 2.29 9.27
C ILE A 34 18.07 2.73 10.38
N ALA A 35 19.22 2.09 10.46
CA ALA A 35 20.25 2.38 11.46
C ALA A 35 21.23 3.44 10.96
N LEU A 36 21.60 3.38 9.67
CA LEU A 36 22.57 4.28 9.06
C LEU A 36 22.30 4.43 7.56
N ILE A 37 22.46 5.65 7.04
CA ILE A 37 22.48 5.95 5.61
C ILE A 37 23.65 6.90 5.36
N ASP A 38 24.57 6.52 4.49
CA ASP A 38 25.67 7.37 4.03
C ASP A 38 26.25 6.81 2.72
N LYS A 39 27.38 7.36 2.24
CA LYS A 39 28.22 6.76 1.21
C LYS A 39 28.62 5.34 1.60
N THR A 40 28.71 4.45 0.63
CA THR A 40 29.10 3.06 0.85
C THR A 40 30.43 2.95 1.60
N SER A 41 31.43 3.77 1.21
CA SER A 41 32.74 3.80 1.87
C SER A 41 32.66 4.19 3.35
N VAL A 42 31.78 5.12 3.71
CA VAL A 42 31.58 5.58 5.09
C VAL A 42 30.90 4.49 5.92
N VAL A 43 29.83 3.87 5.38
CA VAL A 43 29.11 2.81 6.09
C VAL A 43 29.98 1.58 6.32
N LEU A 44 30.81 1.19 5.35
CA LEU A 44 31.74 0.06 5.48
C LEU A 44 32.86 0.29 6.50
N ALA A 45 33.23 1.54 6.75
CA ALA A 45 34.22 1.91 7.76
C ALA A 45 33.61 2.12 9.16
N HIS A 46 32.29 2.01 9.31
CA HIS A 46 31.60 2.29 10.55
C HIS A 46 31.85 1.20 11.60
N LEU A 47 32.25 1.60 12.81
CA LEU A 47 32.63 0.68 13.90
C LEU A 47 31.50 -0.24 14.35
N ASP A 48 30.26 0.26 14.32
CA ASP A 48 29.06 -0.50 14.72
C ASP A 48 28.52 -1.44 13.63
N LEU A 49 29.19 -1.57 12.47
CA LEU A 49 28.76 -2.49 11.42
C LEU A 49 28.94 -3.94 11.90
N PRO A 50 27.88 -4.77 11.93
CA PRO A 50 28.01 -6.18 12.31
C PRO A 50 28.94 -6.92 11.34
N LYS A 51 29.89 -7.70 11.87
CA LYS A 51 30.89 -8.43 11.05
C LYS A 51 30.26 -9.38 10.03
N ASP A 52 29.16 -10.02 10.38
CA ASP A 52 28.44 -11.00 9.54
C ASP A 52 27.10 -10.45 9.03
N VAL A 53 27.04 -9.15 8.71
CA VAL A 53 25.83 -8.54 8.16
C VAL A 53 25.51 -9.12 6.77
N HIS A 54 24.25 -9.50 6.54
CA HIS A 54 23.80 -9.90 5.21
C HIS A 54 23.90 -8.69 4.26
N THR A 55 24.59 -8.84 3.13
CA THR A 55 24.81 -7.72 2.20
C THR A 55 24.06 -7.92 0.89
N VAL A 56 23.53 -6.83 0.33
CA VAL A 56 22.85 -6.79 -0.96
C VAL A 56 23.47 -5.68 -1.79
N ASP A 57 24.02 -6.04 -2.95
CA ASP A 57 24.55 -5.07 -3.91
C ASP A 57 23.42 -4.50 -4.77
N LEU A 58 23.32 -3.18 -4.81
CA LEU A 58 22.34 -2.39 -5.55
C LEU A 58 22.99 -1.51 -6.62
N SER A 59 24.21 -1.86 -7.06
CA SER A 59 24.89 -1.22 -8.18
C SER A 59 23.95 -1.02 -9.38
N GLY A 60 23.91 0.21 -9.91
CA GLY A 60 23.03 0.60 -11.02
C GLY A 60 21.55 0.77 -10.68
N LYS A 61 21.16 0.65 -9.39
CA LYS A 61 19.78 0.84 -8.93
C LYS A 61 19.61 2.16 -8.18
N ILE A 62 18.37 2.63 -8.17
CA ILE A 62 17.93 3.78 -7.38
C ILE A 62 17.11 3.26 -6.19
N VAL A 63 17.35 3.84 -5.02
CA VAL A 63 16.54 3.60 -3.82
C VAL A 63 15.81 4.89 -3.45
N ILE A 64 14.50 4.79 -3.28
CA ILE A 64 13.61 5.84 -2.80
C ILE A 64 12.85 5.34 -1.57
N PRO A 65 12.35 6.23 -0.69
CA PRO A 65 11.32 5.87 0.26
C PRO A 65 10.13 5.26 -0.48
N GLY A 66 9.53 4.22 0.09
CA GLY A 66 8.32 3.64 -0.48
C GLY A 66 7.20 4.67 -0.57
N LEU A 67 6.43 4.64 -1.65
CA LEU A 67 5.37 5.62 -1.90
C LEU A 67 4.26 5.47 -0.86
N ILE A 68 3.59 6.60 -0.57
CA ILE A 68 2.45 6.66 0.35
C ILE A 68 1.21 7.06 -0.46
N ASN A 69 0.24 6.16 -0.55
CA ASN A 69 -1.05 6.48 -1.15
C ASN A 69 -2.01 7.03 -0.08
N THR A 70 -2.30 8.32 -0.15
CA THR A 70 -3.07 9.01 0.90
C THR A 70 -4.58 8.80 0.81
N HIS A 71 -5.09 8.13 -0.22
CA HIS A 71 -6.51 7.84 -0.40
C HIS A 71 -6.71 6.65 -1.35
N CYS A 72 -7.31 5.58 -0.87
CA CYS A 72 -7.56 4.37 -1.64
C CYS A 72 -8.92 3.77 -1.27
N HIS A 73 -9.53 3.06 -2.22
CA HIS A 73 -10.69 2.19 -2.02
C HIS A 73 -10.29 0.76 -2.41
N THR A 74 -9.80 -0.01 -1.45
CA THR A 74 -9.14 -1.30 -1.71
C THR A 74 -10.07 -2.38 -2.24
N VAL A 75 -11.37 -2.22 -2.06
CA VAL A 75 -12.38 -3.23 -2.41
C VAL A 75 -13.03 -3.01 -3.76
N GLN A 76 -12.78 -1.86 -4.39
CA GLN A 76 -13.33 -1.50 -5.70
C GLN A 76 -12.54 -2.08 -6.89
N SER A 77 -11.42 -2.76 -6.63
CA SER A 77 -10.59 -3.36 -7.68
C SER A 77 -11.32 -4.43 -8.49
N LEU A 78 -12.23 -5.20 -7.88
CA LEU A 78 -13.07 -6.18 -8.58
C LEU A 78 -14.15 -5.53 -9.46
N LEU A 79 -14.44 -4.25 -9.25
CA LEU A 79 -15.47 -3.51 -9.99
C LEU A 79 -14.91 -2.73 -11.19
N ARG A 80 -13.60 -2.79 -11.39
CA ARG A 80 -12.91 -2.03 -12.44
C ARG A 80 -13.47 -2.39 -13.81
N GLY A 81 -13.87 -1.38 -14.59
CA GLY A 81 -14.44 -1.57 -15.93
C GLY A 81 -15.94 -1.84 -15.96
N LEU A 82 -16.63 -1.91 -14.82
CA LEU A 82 -18.08 -2.19 -14.77
C LEU A 82 -18.96 -0.93 -14.81
N ALA A 83 -18.41 0.23 -14.44
CA ALA A 83 -19.14 1.48 -14.32
C ALA A 83 -18.25 2.65 -14.77
N GLU A 84 -18.21 2.87 -16.08
CA GLU A 84 -17.41 3.91 -16.73
C GLU A 84 -18.32 5.04 -17.24
N ASP A 85 -17.75 6.22 -17.50
CA ASP A 85 -18.43 7.35 -18.16
C ASP A 85 -19.69 7.89 -17.44
N LEU A 86 -19.77 7.72 -16.11
CA LEU A 86 -20.85 8.23 -15.27
C LEU A 86 -20.42 9.44 -14.44
N TRP A 87 -21.36 10.35 -14.18
CA TRP A 87 -21.17 11.39 -13.16
C TRP A 87 -21.01 10.77 -11.78
N LEU A 88 -20.27 11.43 -10.87
CA LEU A 88 -19.93 10.88 -9.55
C LEU A 88 -21.13 10.33 -8.77
N HIS A 89 -22.25 11.07 -8.74
CA HIS A 89 -23.42 10.64 -7.97
C HIS A 89 -24.10 9.39 -8.56
N PRO A 90 -24.48 9.34 -9.85
CA PRO A 90 -24.94 8.11 -10.50
C PRO A 90 -23.95 6.95 -10.41
N TRP A 91 -22.65 7.22 -10.64
CA TRP A 91 -21.59 6.22 -10.52
C TRP A 91 -21.60 5.57 -9.13
N MET A 92 -21.70 6.39 -8.09
CA MET A 92 -21.68 5.92 -6.71
C MET A 92 -23.00 5.23 -6.31
N CYS A 93 -24.14 5.88 -6.51
CA CYS A 93 -25.45 5.44 -6.03
C CYS A 93 -26.05 4.30 -6.84
N ASP A 94 -25.91 4.36 -8.16
CA ASP A 94 -26.64 3.48 -9.08
C ASP A 94 -25.78 2.31 -9.57
N ALA A 95 -24.45 2.42 -9.46
CA ALA A 95 -23.52 1.37 -9.88
C ALA A 95 -22.66 0.81 -8.73
N ILE A 96 -21.76 1.60 -8.17
CA ILE A 96 -20.74 1.10 -7.23
C ILE A 96 -21.34 0.59 -5.92
N TRP A 97 -22.22 1.34 -5.26
CA TRP A 97 -22.83 0.88 -4.02
C TRP A 97 -23.69 -0.39 -4.20
N PRO A 98 -24.54 -0.51 -5.23
CA PRO A 98 -25.23 -1.77 -5.52
C PRO A 98 -24.28 -2.94 -5.78
N LEU A 99 -23.20 -2.72 -6.53
CA LEU A 99 -22.18 -3.74 -6.80
C LEU A 99 -21.45 -4.19 -5.52
N GLU A 100 -20.98 -3.25 -4.70
CA GLU A 100 -20.37 -3.57 -3.41
C GLU A 100 -21.37 -4.22 -2.44
N ALA A 101 -22.65 -3.83 -2.49
CA ALA A 101 -23.70 -4.44 -1.67
C ALA A 101 -23.96 -5.92 -2.03
N SER A 102 -23.57 -6.35 -3.24
CA SER A 102 -23.66 -7.72 -3.70
C SER A 102 -22.57 -8.64 -3.14
N TYR A 103 -21.47 -8.08 -2.60
CA TYR A 103 -20.34 -8.86 -2.08
C TYR A 103 -20.78 -9.87 -1.01
N GLN A 104 -20.23 -11.08 -1.09
CA GLN A 104 -20.47 -12.18 -0.15
C GLN A 104 -19.14 -12.74 0.37
N GLY A 105 -19.18 -13.26 1.59
CA GLY A 105 -18.04 -13.99 2.17
C GLY A 105 -16.72 -13.22 2.09
N ASP A 106 -15.78 -13.74 1.31
CA ASP A 106 -14.39 -13.27 1.19
C ASP A 106 -14.15 -12.33 -0.01
N ASP A 107 -15.20 -11.88 -0.72
CA ASP A 107 -15.04 -11.00 -1.90
C ASP A 107 -14.22 -9.74 -1.58
N GLY A 108 -14.51 -9.07 -0.47
CA GLY A 108 -13.75 -7.90 -0.01
C GLY A 108 -12.30 -8.23 0.34
N TYR A 109 -12.01 -9.43 0.85
CA TYR A 109 -10.64 -9.87 1.14
C TYR A 109 -9.86 -10.09 -0.17
N HIS A 110 -10.47 -10.75 -1.16
CA HIS A 110 -9.85 -10.96 -2.46
C HIS A 110 -9.62 -9.64 -3.21
N ALA A 111 -10.59 -8.73 -3.17
CA ALA A 111 -10.45 -7.38 -3.74
C ALA A 111 -9.30 -6.61 -3.09
N ALA A 112 -9.25 -6.57 -1.76
CA ALA A 112 -8.18 -5.90 -1.03
C ALA A 112 -6.81 -6.50 -1.33
N ARG A 113 -6.70 -7.83 -1.42
CA ARG A 113 -5.46 -8.51 -1.80
C ARG A 113 -4.98 -8.16 -3.20
N LEU A 114 -5.90 -8.08 -4.16
CA LEU A 114 -5.57 -7.64 -5.51
C LEU A 114 -5.02 -6.22 -5.48
N THR A 115 -5.72 -5.30 -4.81
CA THR A 115 -5.28 -3.90 -4.70
C THR A 115 -3.92 -3.78 -4.01
N ILE A 116 -3.70 -4.49 -2.90
CA ILE A 116 -2.43 -4.48 -2.18
C ILE A 116 -1.28 -5.01 -3.07
N ALA A 117 -1.53 -6.06 -3.85
CA ALA A 117 -0.53 -6.58 -4.78
C ALA A 117 -0.14 -5.55 -5.85
N GLU A 118 -1.13 -4.83 -6.41
CA GLU A 118 -0.88 -3.74 -7.37
C GLU A 118 -0.10 -2.58 -6.72
N LEU A 119 -0.48 -2.16 -5.51
CA LEU A 119 0.19 -1.11 -4.76
C LEU A 119 1.66 -1.46 -4.50
N LEU A 120 1.94 -2.66 -3.99
CA LEU A 120 3.31 -3.12 -3.73
C LEU A 120 4.12 -3.24 -5.01
N LYS A 121 3.51 -3.73 -6.11
CA LYS A 121 4.17 -3.80 -7.42
C LYS A 121 4.52 -2.43 -7.98
N GLY A 122 3.70 -1.42 -7.68
CA GLY A 122 3.93 -0.01 -8.03
C GLY A 122 4.88 0.74 -7.08
N GLY A 123 5.38 0.11 -6.01
CA GLY A 123 6.29 0.73 -5.04
C GLY A 123 5.59 1.48 -3.89
N THR A 124 4.26 1.38 -3.77
CA THR A 124 3.52 1.88 -2.60
C THR A 124 3.69 0.93 -1.43
N THR A 125 4.15 1.47 -0.29
CA THR A 125 4.40 0.70 0.94
C THR A 125 3.49 1.09 2.10
N CYS A 126 2.70 2.16 1.91
CA CYS A 126 1.75 2.65 2.87
C CYS A 126 0.52 3.18 2.15
N PHE A 127 -0.69 2.89 2.64
CA PHE A 127 -1.91 3.52 2.12
C PHE A 127 -2.91 3.89 3.20
N LEU A 128 -3.83 4.79 2.86
CA LEU A 128 -5.03 5.08 3.64
C LEU A 128 -6.23 4.48 2.91
N GLU A 129 -6.92 3.54 3.56
CA GLU A 129 -8.22 3.04 3.12
C GLU A 129 -9.28 4.03 3.59
N ALA A 130 -9.92 4.68 2.64
CA ALA A 130 -10.76 5.83 2.89
C ALA A 130 -12.18 5.45 3.29
N MET A 131 -12.70 4.35 2.76
CA MET A 131 -14.09 3.97 2.97
C MET A 131 -14.32 2.50 2.60
N LEU A 132 -14.87 1.75 3.55
CA LEU A 132 -15.31 0.38 3.34
C LEU A 132 -16.81 0.27 3.58
N THR A 133 -17.50 -0.34 2.64
CA THR A 133 -18.89 -0.74 2.84
C THR A 133 -18.99 -1.91 3.82
N HIS A 134 -20.16 -2.06 4.45
CA HIS A 134 -20.41 -3.14 5.39
C HIS A 134 -20.20 -4.53 4.77
N ARG A 135 -20.61 -4.71 3.50
CA ARG A 135 -20.52 -5.98 2.76
C ARG A 135 -19.10 -6.34 2.36
N ALA A 136 -18.28 -5.34 2.02
CA ALA A 136 -16.85 -5.53 1.81
C ALA A 136 -16.15 -6.08 3.08
N GLY A 137 -16.60 -5.63 4.25
CA GLY A 137 -16.18 -6.17 5.54
C GLY A 137 -14.84 -5.62 6.00
N PHE A 138 -14.84 -4.88 7.12
CA PHE A 138 -13.61 -4.34 7.70
C PHE A 138 -12.60 -5.45 8.05
N ASP A 139 -13.08 -6.56 8.62
CA ASP A 139 -12.22 -7.69 9.02
C ASP A 139 -11.56 -8.37 7.82
N ASN A 140 -12.24 -8.41 6.66
CA ASN A 140 -11.67 -8.94 5.42
C ASN A 140 -10.46 -8.12 4.98
N VAL A 141 -10.59 -6.79 4.99
CA VAL A 141 -9.51 -5.88 4.59
C VAL A 141 -8.40 -5.88 5.63
N ALA A 142 -8.73 -5.89 6.93
CA ALA A 142 -7.76 -5.97 8.01
C ALA A 142 -6.93 -7.26 7.94
N ARG A 143 -7.57 -8.40 7.66
CA ARG A 143 -6.89 -9.68 7.41
C ARG A 143 -5.92 -9.58 6.22
N ALA A 144 -6.39 -9.07 5.07
CA ALA A 144 -5.56 -8.91 3.88
C ALA A 144 -4.31 -8.02 4.14
N VAL A 145 -4.50 -6.91 4.87
CA VAL A 145 -3.40 -6.03 5.27
C VAL A 145 -2.42 -6.76 6.17
N GLY A 146 -2.91 -7.42 7.23
CA GLY A 146 -2.07 -8.15 8.19
C GLY A 146 -1.22 -9.24 7.55
N GLU A 147 -1.79 -10.01 6.63
CA GLU A 147 -1.08 -11.07 5.90
C GLU A 147 -0.04 -10.53 4.92
N SER A 148 -0.27 -9.35 4.34
CA SER A 148 0.63 -8.75 3.34
C SER A 148 1.87 -8.06 3.93
N GLY A 149 1.80 -7.63 5.20
CA GLY A 149 2.86 -6.85 5.84
C GLY A 149 2.98 -5.39 5.37
N VAL A 150 2.04 -4.91 4.54
CA VAL A 150 1.96 -3.50 4.14
C VAL A 150 1.54 -2.61 5.32
N ARG A 151 1.93 -1.34 5.31
CA ARG A 151 1.38 -0.37 6.26
C ARG A 151 0.06 0.17 5.75
N ALA A 152 -0.96 0.24 6.61
CA ALA A 152 -2.24 0.83 6.23
C ALA A 152 -2.85 1.64 7.39
N CYS A 153 -3.56 2.71 7.05
CA CYS A 153 -4.54 3.36 7.91
C CYS A 153 -5.93 2.93 7.43
N LEU A 154 -6.67 2.19 8.26
CA LEU A 154 -7.98 1.66 7.89
C LEU A 154 -9.09 2.50 8.53
N VAL A 155 -9.95 3.09 7.70
CA VAL A 155 -11.12 3.83 8.18
C VAL A 155 -12.31 2.90 8.30
N HIS A 156 -12.83 2.77 9.53
CA HIS A 156 -14.12 2.14 9.76
C HIS A 156 -15.23 3.17 9.50
N THR A 157 -15.96 2.98 8.40
CA THR A 157 -16.99 3.93 7.97
C THR A 157 -18.28 3.70 8.76
N TYR A 158 -18.86 4.79 9.27
CA TYR A 158 -20.17 4.79 9.90
C TYR A 158 -21.09 5.74 9.12
N THR A 159 -22.17 5.20 8.56
CA THR A 159 -23.21 5.98 7.87
C THR A 159 -24.55 5.75 8.54
N GLN A 160 -25.28 6.82 8.88
CA GLN A 160 -26.67 6.74 9.36
C GLN A 160 -27.68 6.63 8.22
N MET A 161 -27.23 6.65 6.98
CA MET A 161 -28.08 6.49 5.81
C MET A 161 -28.48 5.02 5.67
N PRO A 162 -29.78 4.67 5.62
CA PRO A 162 -30.17 3.33 5.19
C PRO A 162 -29.61 3.12 3.78
N LEU A 163 -28.78 2.09 3.59
CA LEU A 163 -28.46 1.62 2.24
C LEU A 163 -29.78 1.49 1.49
N PRO A 164 -29.92 2.00 0.26
CA PRO A 164 -31.11 1.77 -0.54
C PRO A 164 -31.19 0.25 -0.83
N LEU A 165 -31.82 -0.48 0.08
CA LEU A 165 -32.32 -1.80 -0.17
C LEU A 165 -33.36 -1.63 -1.27
N SER A 166 -33.03 -2.13 -2.46
CA SER A 166 -33.85 -2.16 -3.67
C SER A 166 -34.22 -0.79 -4.25
N LEU A 167 -33.38 -0.28 -5.15
CA LEU A 167 -33.92 0.32 -6.37
C LEU A 167 -33.95 -0.79 -7.42
N PRO A 168 -35.10 -1.06 -8.08
CA PRO A 168 -35.15 -2.02 -9.16
C PRO A 168 -34.22 -1.52 -10.27
N VAL A 169 -33.17 -2.28 -10.54
CA VAL A 169 -32.30 -2.04 -11.70
C VAL A 169 -33.08 -2.51 -12.92
N GLU A 170 -33.96 -1.66 -13.46
CA GLU A 170 -34.48 -1.85 -14.81
C GLU A 170 -33.41 -1.39 -15.79
N PHE A 171 -32.63 -2.34 -16.30
CA PHE A 171 -31.86 -2.15 -17.52
C PHE A 171 -32.85 -1.97 -18.67
N THR A 172 -33.17 -0.72 -19.01
CA THR A 172 -33.82 -0.41 -20.29
C THR A 172 -32.73 -0.36 -21.36
N HIS A 173 -32.80 -1.33 -22.28
CA HIS A 173 -32.02 -1.37 -23.52
C HIS A 173 -32.44 -0.27 -24.49
#